data_AF-A0A172TYJ1-F1
#
_entry.id   AF-A0A172TYJ1-F1
#
_cell.length_a   1.000
_cell.length_b   1.000
_cell.length_c   1.000
_cell.angle_alpha   90.00
_cell.angle_beta   90.00
_cell.angle_gamma   90.00
#
_symmetry.space_group_name_H-M   'P 1'
#
loop_
_entity.id
_entity.type
_entity.pdbx_description
1 polymer ?
#
loop_
_entity_poly.entity_id
_entity_poly.type
_entity_poly.pdbx_seq_one_letter_code
_entity_poly.pdbx_strand_id
1 'polypeptide(L)'
;MNFQNIISEIEKVDPEVYEKLDTRRSAMQRFAFVGKVLAATAIPSALGSLFKKAYGQSSSTIVDVLNFALTLEHLEAEFYKQAVTSAAAATASASDKAALTLIRDHEVAHVAFLKTAITSLGGTPVNFTAANFDFTGGMGSGTGPFASAFTDYKVLLAVAQTFEDTGVRAYKGQSANLMSNNDVLEAALRIHSVEARHAAKLRHMRRMIPAPNLIPNGSTLQPWITLNQSGITTGNGTADAAIQKSYDGEENVTQANVTITNINGQSIASTEASEAFDEPLTKEQILEIVRPFIKP
;
A
#
# COMPACT_ATOMS: atom_id res chain seq x y z
N MET A 1 22.11 49.81 -15.94
CA MET A 1 20.94 48.92 -15.93
C MET A 1 20.15 49.20 -14.65
N ASN A 2 18.88 49.59 -14.77
CA ASN A 2 18.04 49.99 -13.64
C ASN A 2 17.37 48.75 -13.00
N PHE A 3 17.78 48.39 -11.78
CA PHE A 3 17.26 47.24 -11.05
C PHE A 3 15.76 47.33 -10.68
N GLN A 4 15.19 48.53 -10.70
CA GLN A 4 13.76 48.75 -10.42
C GLN A 4 12.83 48.24 -11.54
N ASN A 5 13.33 48.12 -12.77
CA ASN A 5 12.53 47.62 -13.90
C ASN A 5 12.52 46.09 -14.00
N ILE A 6 13.34 45.38 -13.22
CA ILE A 6 13.36 43.90 -13.21
C ILE A 6 12.25 43.35 -12.31
N ILE A 7 11.93 44.06 -11.22
CA ILE A 7 10.90 43.63 -10.27
C ILE A 7 9.49 43.84 -10.86
N SER A 8 9.25 44.92 -11.61
CA SER A 8 7.95 45.16 -12.27
C SER A 8 7.69 44.26 -13.49
N GLU A 9 8.74 43.68 -14.07
CA GLU A 9 8.63 42.71 -15.18
C GLU A 9 8.37 41.28 -14.66
N ILE A 10 8.85 40.93 -13.46
CA ILE A 10 8.50 39.66 -12.78
C ILE A 10 7.06 39.67 -12.26
N GLU A 11 6.52 40.83 -11.90
CA GLU A 11 5.14 40.97 -11.41
C GLU A 11 4.08 40.75 -12.52
N LYS A 12 4.48 40.74 -13.80
CA LYS A 12 3.58 40.54 -14.95
C LYS A 12 3.58 39.13 -15.52
N VAL A 13 4.41 38.22 -15.00
CA VAL A 13 4.52 36.86 -15.50
C VAL A 13 4.12 35.88 -14.40
N ASP A 14 2.88 35.42 -14.53
CA ASP A 14 2.31 34.20 -13.95
C ASP A 14 1.83 34.24 -12.47
N PRO A 15 0.51 34.20 -12.21
CA PRO A 15 -0.07 34.08 -10.87
C PRO A 15 0.30 32.80 -10.10
N GLU A 16 0.87 31.78 -10.76
CA GLU A 16 1.15 30.47 -10.16
C GLU A 16 2.47 30.37 -9.38
N VAL A 17 3.30 31.41 -9.37
CA VAL A 17 4.60 31.38 -8.67
C VAL A 17 4.44 31.32 -7.15
N TYR A 18 3.36 31.90 -6.60
CA TYR A 18 3.08 31.87 -5.17
C TYR A 18 2.63 30.49 -4.66
N GLU A 19 2.05 29.64 -5.51
CA GLU A 19 1.71 28.26 -5.15
C GLU A 19 2.94 27.33 -5.13
N LYS A 20 3.99 27.66 -5.90
CA LYS A 20 5.22 26.84 -5.98
C LYS A 20 6.24 27.12 -4.88
N LEU A 21 5.94 28.02 -3.94
CA LEU A 21 6.81 28.35 -2.80
C LEU A 21 6.26 27.88 -1.44
N ASP A 22 5.33 26.90 -1.41
CA ASP A 22 5.03 26.18 -0.17
C ASP A 22 6.24 25.28 0.17
N THR A 23 7.20 25.87 0.89
CA THR A 23 8.50 25.25 1.16
C THR A 23 8.32 23.93 1.92
N ARG A 24 9.19 22.95 1.66
CA ARG A 24 9.27 21.64 2.37
C ARG A 24 9.12 21.74 3.90
N ARG A 25 9.45 22.89 4.49
CA ARG A 25 9.28 23.23 5.91
C ARG A 25 7.80 23.33 6.35
N SER A 26 6.93 23.92 5.53
CA SER A 26 5.49 24.02 5.76
C SER A 26 4.82 22.64 5.70
N ALA A 27 5.22 21.80 4.73
CA ALA A 27 4.82 20.40 4.65
C ALA A 27 5.25 19.60 5.90
N MET A 28 6.49 19.75 6.38
CA MET A 28 6.97 19.11 7.61
C MET A 28 6.27 19.61 8.88
N GLN A 29 5.88 20.89 8.94
CA GLN A 29 5.12 21.44 10.06
C GLN A 29 3.68 20.94 10.09
N ARG A 30 3.07 20.67 8.93
CA ARG A 30 1.77 19.97 8.84
C ARG A 30 1.88 18.52 9.32
N PHE A 31 3.00 17.83 9.04
CA PHE A 31 3.27 16.49 9.59
C PHE A 31 3.49 16.48 11.11
N ALA A 32 4.09 17.51 11.70
CA ALA A 32 4.29 17.61 13.14
C ALA A 32 2.97 17.75 13.93
N PHE A 33 1.91 18.27 13.31
CA PHE A 33 0.58 18.41 13.93
C PHE A 33 -0.24 17.09 13.91
N VAL A 34 0.13 16.12 13.07
CA VAL A 34 -0.54 14.80 12.97
C VAL A 34 -0.26 13.90 14.17
N GLY A 35 0.80 14.17 14.95
CA GLY A 35 1.24 13.32 16.06
C GLY A 35 0.29 13.22 17.28
N LYS A 36 -0.76 14.04 17.38
CA LYS A 36 -1.70 14.03 18.53
C LYS A 36 -3.11 13.50 18.22
N VAL A 37 -3.40 13.07 16.98
CA VAL A 37 -4.77 12.65 16.55
C VAL A 37 -4.79 11.24 15.93
N LEU A 38 -3.84 10.37 16.29
CA LEU A 38 -3.62 9.08 15.60
C LEU A 38 -4.71 8.02 15.75
N ALA A 39 -5.79 8.25 16.50
CA ALA A 39 -6.93 7.32 16.55
C ALA A 39 -8.12 7.75 15.67
N ALA A 40 -8.15 8.98 15.14
CA ALA A 40 -9.34 9.55 14.47
C ALA A 40 -9.15 9.89 12.98
N THR A 41 -7.94 9.77 12.42
CA THR A 41 -7.65 10.09 11.01
C THR A 41 -7.65 8.90 10.06
N ALA A 42 -7.66 7.66 10.58
CA ALA A 42 -7.70 6.43 9.78
C ALA A 42 -9.11 6.09 9.26
N ILE A 43 -10.15 6.77 9.77
CA ILE A 43 -11.52 6.59 9.31
C ILE A 43 -11.96 7.89 8.62
N PRO A 44 -12.27 7.86 7.32
CA PRO A 44 -12.97 8.95 6.65
C PRO A 44 -14.44 9.00 7.13
N SER A 45 -14.67 9.29 8.42
CA SER A 45 -15.97 9.18 9.10
C SER A 45 -17.01 10.21 8.66
N ALA A 46 -16.67 11.12 7.75
CA ALA A 46 -17.53 12.25 7.36
C ALA A 46 -17.87 12.32 5.86
N LEU A 47 -17.51 11.32 5.05
CA LEU A 47 -17.68 11.38 3.59
C LEU A 47 -19.00 10.79 3.06
N GLY A 48 -19.80 10.13 3.89
CA GLY A 48 -21.03 9.45 3.45
C GLY A 48 -22.09 10.37 2.82
N SER A 49 -22.03 11.69 3.06
CA SER A 49 -22.90 12.68 2.42
C SER A 49 -22.33 13.29 1.13
N LEU A 50 -21.03 13.16 0.88
CA LEU A 50 -20.37 13.75 -0.30
C LEU A 50 -20.58 12.90 -1.57
N PHE A 51 -20.77 11.58 -1.44
CA PHE A 51 -20.97 10.67 -2.57
C PHE A 51 -22.35 10.77 -3.27
N LYS A 52 -23.24 11.67 -2.84
CA LYS A 52 -24.51 11.95 -3.53
C LYS A 52 -24.31 12.95 -4.68
N LYS A 53 -23.60 12.56 -5.74
CA LYS A 53 -23.70 13.24 -7.03
C LYS A 53 -23.66 12.24 -8.18
N ALA A 54 -24.79 12.12 -8.87
CA ALA A 54 -25.09 11.11 -9.87
C ALA A 54 -24.23 11.26 -11.15
N TYR A 55 -23.55 10.17 -11.54
CA TYR A 55 -23.04 9.94 -12.90
C TYR A 55 -23.20 8.44 -13.23
N GLY A 56 -24.30 8.11 -13.92
CA GLY A 56 -24.77 6.72 -14.14
C GLY A 56 -23.97 5.85 -15.11
N GLN A 57 -22.73 6.22 -15.45
CA GLN A 57 -21.82 5.40 -16.26
C GLN A 57 -20.41 5.30 -15.64
N SER A 58 -19.95 6.30 -14.88
CA SER A 58 -18.72 6.18 -14.07
C SER A 58 -18.96 5.44 -12.76
N SER A 59 -20.19 5.38 -12.26
CA SER A 59 -20.50 4.71 -11.00
C SER A 59 -20.27 3.20 -11.03
N SER A 60 -20.54 2.50 -12.16
CA SER A 60 -20.31 1.04 -12.23
C SER A 60 -18.82 0.70 -12.18
N THR A 61 -18.00 1.40 -12.97
CA THR A 61 -16.53 1.22 -12.95
C THR A 61 -15.95 1.55 -11.58
N ILE A 62 -16.39 2.64 -10.94
CA ILE A 62 -15.96 2.98 -9.58
C ILE A 62 -16.37 1.88 -8.60
N VAL A 63 -17.61 1.41 -8.64
CA VAL A 63 -18.09 0.34 -7.76
C VAL A 63 -17.31 -0.95 -7.98
N ASP A 64 -16.94 -1.29 -9.22
CA ASP A 64 -16.13 -2.47 -9.53
C ASP A 64 -14.70 -2.34 -8.98
N VAL A 65 -14.11 -1.15 -9.05
CA VAL A 65 -12.80 -0.86 -8.45
C VAL A 65 -12.87 -0.96 -6.93
N LEU A 66 -13.90 -0.38 -6.30
CA LEU A 66 -14.05 -0.43 -4.84
C LEU A 66 -14.36 -1.84 -4.34
N ASN A 67 -15.14 -2.64 -5.08
CA ASN A 67 -15.36 -4.06 -4.74
C ASN A 67 -14.10 -4.91 -4.92
N PHE A 68 -13.28 -4.57 -5.92
CA PHE A 68 -11.97 -5.18 -6.07
C PHE A 68 -11.06 -4.86 -4.87
N ALA A 69 -10.95 -3.58 -4.49
CA ALA A 69 -10.21 -3.18 -3.29
C ALA A 69 -10.78 -3.86 -2.03
N LEU A 70 -12.10 -3.89 -1.86
CA LEU A 70 -12.77 -4.52 -0.71
C LEU A 70 -12.46 -6.03 -0.60
N THR A 71 -12.22 -6.72 -1.72
CA THR A 71 -11.76 -8.11 -1.68
C THR A 71 -10.37 -8.23 -1.05
N LEU A 72 -9.45 -7.32 -1.37
CA LEU A 72 -8.10 -7.28 -0.83
C LEU A 72 -8.12 -6.89 0.66
N GLU A 73 -8.88 -5.86 1.02
CA GLU A 73 -9.06 -5.45 2.42
C GLU A 73 -9.66 -6.56 3.28
N HIS A 74 -10.57 -7.36 2.72
CA HIS A 74 -11.07 -8.55 3.42
C HIS A 74 -9.99 -9.61 3.62
N LEU A 75 -9.13 -9.84 2.61
CA LEU A 75 -8.01 -10.78 2.73
C LEU A 75 -7.08 -10.35 3.87
N GLU A 76 -6.70 -9.07 3.89
CA GLU A 76 -5.79 -8.49 4.90
C GLU A 76 -6.43 -8.43 6.28
N ALA A 77 -7.67 -7.94 6.39
CA ALA A 77 -8.38 -7.88 7.67
C ALA A 77 -8.55 -9.27 8.31
N GLU A 78 -8.89 -10.30 7.53
CA GLU A 78 -9.01 -11.67 8.03
C GLU A 78 -7.63 -12.29 8.33
N PHE A 79 -6.59 -11.97 7.55
CA PHE A 79 -5.22 -12.38 7.83
C PHE A 79 -4.77 -11.83 9.18
N TYR A 80 -4.91 -10.52 9.40
CA TYR A 80 -4.42 -9.88 10.60
C TYR A 80 -5.20 -10.27 11.86
N LYS A 81 -6.52 -10.52 11.75
CA LYS A 81 -7.31 -11.09 12.86
C LYS A 81 -6.73 -12.42 13.34
N GLN A 82 -6.29 -13.28 12.42
CA GLN A 82 -5.60 -14.53 12.77
C GLN A 82 -4.16 -14.26 13.25
N ALA A 83 -3.42 -13.38 12.56
CA ALA A 83 -2.05 -13.05 12.88
C ALA A 83 -1.90 -12.60 14.35
N VAL A 84 -2.73 -11.68 14.84
CA VAL A 84 -2.59 -11.12 16.20
C VAL A 84 -2.84 -12.14 17.32
N THR A 85 -3.59 -13.22 17.04
CA THR A 85 -3.89 -14.28 18.01
C THR A 85 -3.04 -15.55 17.80
N SER A 86 -2.16 -15.53 16.80
CA SER A 86 -1.38 -16.69 16.38
C SER A 86 -0.22 -17.05 17.33
N ALA A 87 0.23 -18.30 17.25
CA ALA A 87 1.43 -18.75 17.96
C ALA A 87 2.69 -17.98 17.49
N ALA A 88 2.75 -17.63 16.20
CA ALA A 88 3.78 -16.76 15.65
C ALA A 88 3.83 -15.41 16.39
N ALA A 89 2.69 -14.70 16.48
CA ALA A 89 2.64 -13.43 17.18
C ALA A 89 2.93 -13.56 18.67
N ALA A 90 2.66 -14.70 19.32
CA ALA A 90 3.00 -14.90 20.73
C ALA A 90 4.51 -14.72 21.02
N THR A 91 5.38 -15.00 20.04
CA THR A 91 6.84 -14.82 20.15
C THR A 91 7.32 -13.39 19.87
N ALA A 92 6.44 -12.52 19.37
CA ALA A 92 6.78 -11.15 19.02
C ALA A 92 6.98 -10.26 20.25
N SER A 93 7.78 -9.21 20.09
CA SER A 93 7.96 -8.17 21.11
C SER A 93 6.63 -7.46 21.41
N ALA A 94 6.51 -6.83 22.58
CA ALA A 94 5.29 -6.09 22.93
C ALA A 94 4.98 -4.97 21.93
N SER A 95 6.02 -4.25 21.44
CA SER A 95 5.86 -3.21 20.42
C SER A 95 5.42 -3.76 19.08
N ASP A 96 5.89 -4.95 18.70
CA ASP A 96 5.52 -5.56 17.42
C ASP A 96 4.10 -6.14 17.47
N LYS A 97 3.68 -6.73 18.59
CA LYS A 97 2.29 -7.12 18.83
C LYS A 97 1.35 -5.91 18.74
N ALA A 98 1.75 -4.77 19.33
CA ALA A 98 0.98 -3.54 19.25
C ALA A 98 0.89 -3.01 17.81
N ALA A 99 1.98 -3.09 17.04
CA ALA A 99 1.98 -2.72 15.63
C ALA A 99 1.05 -3.62 14.79
N LEU A 100 1.14 -4.94 14.92
CA LEU A 100 0.25 -5.89 14.24
C LEU A 100 -1.22 -5.67 14.63
N THR A 101 -1.48 -5.33 15.90
CA THR A 101 -2.83 -5.00 16.38
C THR A 101 -3.36 -3.73 15.73
N LEU A 102 -2.52 -2.70 15.60
CA LEU A 102 -2.92 -1.44 14.97
C LEU A 102 -3.20 -1.62 13.48
N ILE A 103 -2.34 -2.36 12.76
CA ILE A 103 -2.56 -2.69 11.34
C ILE A 103 -3.89 -3.44 11.18
N ARG A 104 -4.13 -4.48 12.00
CA ARG A 104 -5.41 -5.19 12.02
C ARG A 104 -6.62 -4.26 12.18
N ASP A 105 -6.52 -3.27 13.06
CA ASP A 105 -7.62 -2.34 13.32
C ASP A 105 -7.84 -1.39 12.14
N HIS A 106 -6.78 -0.99 11.42
CA HIS A 106 -6.87 -0.25 10.17
C HIS A 106 -7.55 -1.07 9.06
N GLU A 107 -7.15 -2.33 8.85
CA GLU A 107 -7.79 -3.16 7.80
C GLU A 107 -9.28 -3.38 8.06
N VAL A 108 -9.67 -3.57 9.32
CA VAL A 108 -11.09 -3.64 9.69
C VAL A 108 -11.82 -2.34 9.39
N ALA A 109 -11.16 -1.19 9.60
CA ALA A 109 -11.72 0.12 9.28
C ALA A 109 -11.81 0.37 7.77
N HIS A 110 -10.83 -0.07 6.98
CA HIS A 110 -10.86 0.01 5.52
C HIS A 110 -12.01 -0.81 4.93
N VAL A 111 -12.21 -2.06 5.38
CA VAL A 111 -13.38 -2.88 5.02
C VAL A 111 -14.68 -2.14 5.32
N ALA A 112 -14.83 -1.58 6.53
CA ALA A 112 -16.04 -0.86 6.91
C ALA A 112 -16.28 0.38 6.04
N PHE A 113 -15.23 1.15 5.79
CA PHE A 113 -15.27 2.34 4.93
C PHE A 113 -15.69 1.99 3.50
N LEU A 114 -15.05 1.01 2.87
CA LEU A 114 -15.35 0.61 1.49
C LEU A 114 -16.78 0.08 1.36
N LYS A 115 -17.26 -0.70 2.33
CA LYS A 115 -18.67 -1.15 2.34
C LYS A 115 -19.63 0.04 2.34
N THR A 116 -19.38 1.05 3.19
CA THR A 116 -20.18 2.27 3.20
C THR A 116 -20.08 3.04 1.89
N ALA A 117 -18.88 3.21 1.33
CA ALA A 117 -18.68 3.92 0.07
C ALA A 117 -19.42 3.24 -1.09
N ILE A 118 -19.27 1.92 -1.25
CA ILE A 118 -19.94 1.14 -2.29
C ILE A 118 -21.47 1.25 -2.17
N THR A 119 -22.03 1.08 -0.96
CA THR A 119 -23.48 1.23 -0.75
C THR A 119 -23.97 2.65 -1.03
N SER A 120 -23.19 3.67 -0.68
CA SER A 120 -23.55 5.07 -0.95
C SER A 120 -23.61 5.40 -2.45
N LEU A 121 -22.84 4.68 -3.26
CA LEU A 121 -22.83 4.76 -4.73
C LEU A 121 -23.91 3.86 -5.38
N GLY A 122 -24.76 3.20 -4.58
CA GLY A 122 -25.81 2.29 -5.05
C GLY A 122 -25.31 0.90 -5.45
N GLY A 123 -24.05 0.57 -5.14
CA GLY A 123 -23.46 -0.75 -5.36
C GLY A 123 -23.72 -1.72 -4.21
N THR A 124 -23.55 -3.01 -4.49
CA THR A 124 -23.56 -4.07 -3.48
C THR A 124 -22.12 -4.41 -3.08
N PRO A 125 -21.72 -4.23 -1.81
CA PRO A 125 -20.39 -4.62 -1.36
C PRO A 125 -20.23 -6.15 -1.39
N VAL A 126 -19.10 -6.63 -1.90
CA VAL A 126 -18.68 -8.03 -1.72
C VAL A 126 -18.54 -8.34 -0.23
N ASN A 127 -18.75 -9.60 0.14
CA ASN A 127 -18.72 -10.02 1.53
C ASN A 127 -17.91 -11.31 1.67
N PHE A 128 -16.73 -11.18 2.28
CA PHE A 128 -15.85 -12.30 2.59
C PHE A 128 -15.67 -12.42 4.12
N THR A 129 -15.37 -13.63 4.56
CA THR A 129 -15.07 -13.98 5.95
C THR A 129 -13.83 -14.86 5.99
N ALA A 130 -13.26 -15.11 7.18
CA ALA A 130 -12.18 -16.09 7.35
C ALA A 130 -12.43 -17.44 6.67
N ALA A 131 -13.69 -17.89 6.55
CA ALA A 131 -14.03 -19.15 5.91
C ALA A 131 -13.63 -19.19 4.43
N ASN A 132 -13.56 -18.04 3.77
CA ASN A 132 -13.26 -17.91 2.34
C ASN A 132 -11.75 -17.90 2.02
N PHE A 133 -10.89 -17.78 3.03
CA PHE A 133 -9.45 -17.61 2.82
C PHE A 133 -8.62 -18.82 3.28
N ASP A 134 -7.55 -19.10 2.54
CA ASP A 134 -6.49 -20.07 2.87
C ASP A 134 -5.14 -19.36 2.89
N PHE A 135 -4.74 -18.88 4.07
CA PHE A 135 -3.49 -18.14 4.27
C PHE A 135 -2.22 -18.97 4.08
N THR A 136 -2.34 -20.27 3.82
CA THR A 136 -1.18 -21.08 3.42
C THR A 136 -0.76 -20.83 1.97
N GLY A 137 -1.62 -20.18 1.16
CA GLY A 137 -1.43 -20.05 -0.29
C GLY A 137 -1.70 -21.37 -1.02
N GLY A 138 -2.50 -22.26 -0.41
CA GLY A 138 -2.79 -23.60 -0.89
C GLY A 138 -4.12 -23.74 -1.64
N MET A 139 -4.83 -22.63 -1.91
CA MET A 139 -6.12 -22.60 -2.62
C MET A 139 -7.16 -23.53 -1.98
N GLY A 140 -7.23 -23.53 -0.65
CA GLY A 140 -8.18 -24.32 0.14
C GLY A 140 -7.63 -25.67 0.62
N SER A 141 -6.43 -26.08 0.19
CA SER A 141 -5.78 -27.30 0.67
C SER A 141 -5.21 -27.17 2.08
N GLY A 142 -4.90 -25.95 2.54
CA GLY A 142 -4.22 -25.74 3.82
C GLY A 142 -2.76 -26.22 3.85
N THR A 143 -2.17 -26.57 2.70
CA THR A 143 -0.79 -27.10 2.59
C THR A 143 0.08 -26.30 1.62
N GLY A 144 -0.25 -25.03 1.41
CA GLY A 144 0.53 -24.15 0.54
C GLY A 144 1.89 -23.74 1.11
N PRO A 145 2.69 -23.00 0.32
CA PRO A 145 4.07 -22.62 0.67
C PRO A 145 4.19 -21.78 1.95
N PHE A 146 3.11 -21.17 2.42
CA PHE A 146 3.06 -20.30 3.60
C PHE A 146 2.36 -20.96 4.79
N ALA A 147 2.27 -22.30 4.84
CA ALA A 147 1.57 -23.02 5.90
C ALA A 147 2.03 -22.69 7.33
N SER A 148 3.26 -22.22 7.51
CA SER A 148 3.81 -21.79 8.80
C SER A 148 3.56 -20.32 9.15
N ALA A 149 2.81 -19.55 8.34
CA ALA A 149 2.62 -18.11 8.57
C ALA A 149 2.06 -17.77 9.96
N PHE A 150 1.26 -18.65 10.58
CA PHE A 150 0.71 -18.44 11.92
C PHE A 150 1.46 -19.17 13.04
N THR A 151 2.56 -19.86 12.72
CA THR A 151 3.39 -20.58 13.71
C THR A 151 4.85 -20.12 13.71
N ASP A 152 5.34 -19.55 12.61
CA ASP A 152 6.66 -18.93 12.47
C ASP A 152 6.51 -17.42 12.26
N TYR A 153 7.00 -16.64 13.23
CA TYR A 153 6.93 -15.18 13.21
C TYR A 153 7.65 -14.54 12.01
N LYS A 154 8.70 -15.18 11.51
CA LYS A 154 9.44 -14.67 10.34
C LYS A 154 8.62 -14.81 9.07
N VAL A 155 7.93 -15.95 8.92
CA VAL A 155 7.02 -16.20 7.80
C VAL A 155 5.79 -15.31 7.90
N LEU A 156 5.25 -15.12 9.12
CA LEU A 156 4.16 -14.17 9.38
C LEU A 156 4.47 -12.78 8.81
N LEU A 157 5.63 -12.21 9.17
CA LEU A 157 6.00 -10.87 8.73
C LEU A 157 6.35 -10.81 7.23
N ALA A 158 6.86 -11.89 6.64
CA ALA A 158 7.13 -11.95 5.21
C ALA A 158 5.83 -11.96 4.37
N VAL A 159 4.83 -12.75 4.80
CA VAL A 159 3.50 -12.77 4.17
C VAL A 159 2.80 -11.42 4.37
N ALA A 160 2.82 -10.89 5.59
CA ALA A 160 2.26 -9.58 5.91
C ALA A 160 2.82 -8.49 4.99
N GLN A 161 4.16 -8.37 4.90
CA GLN A 161 4.81 -7.38 4.03
C GLN A 161 4.34 -7.51 2.58
N THR A 162 4.27 -8.75 2.09
CA THR A 162 3.88 -9.03 0.69
C THR A 162 2.42 -8.65 0.42
N PHE A 163 1.51 -8.84 1.38
CA PHE A 163 0.13 -8.35 1.27
C PHE A 163 0.09 -6.82 1.20
N GLU A 164 0.70 -6.12 2.16
CA GLU A 164 0.69 -4.64 2.16
C GLU A 164 1.26 -4.05 0.86
N ASP A 165 2.38 -4.58 0.37
CA ASP A 165 2.97 -4.13 -0.90
C ASP A 165 2.04 -4.41 -2.08
N THR A 166 1.39 -5.57 -2.09
CA THR A 166 0.38 -5.91 -3.10
C THR A 166 -0.81 -4.94 -3.04
N GLY A 167 -1.26 -4.56 -1.83
CA GLY A 167 -2.30 -3.58 -1.58
C GLY A 167 -1.93 -2.18 -2.11
N VAL A 168 -0.75 -1.67 -1.77
CA VAL A 168 -0.19 -0.40 -2.30
C VAL A 168 -0.25 -0.38 -3.82
N ARG A 169 0.31 -1.42 -4.45
CA ARG A 169 0.39 -1.51 -5.92
C ARG A 169 -0.99 -1.68 -6.57
N ALA A 170 -1.94 -2.34 -5.89
CA ALA A 170 -3.33 -2.46 -6.34
C ALA A 170 -4.06 -1.12 -6.33
N TYR A 171 -3.99 -0.37 -5.23
CA TYR A 171 -4.59 0.96 -5.13
C TYR A 171 -4.02 1.92 -6.16
N LYS A 172 -2.68 1.94 -6.34
CA LYS A 172 -2.04 2.78 -7.36
C LYS A 172 -2.49 2.37 -8.76
N GLY A 173 -2.51 1.06 -9.04
CA GLY A 173 -2.91 0.51 -10.35
C GLY A 173 -4.36 0.77 -10.74
N GLN A 174 -5.25 1.01 -9.77
CA GLN A 174 -6.65 1.34 -10.05
C GLN A 174 -6.97 2.85 -9.95
N SER A 175 -6.02 3.68 -9.50
CA SER A 175 -6.24 5.12 -9.29
C SER A 175 -6.75 5.85 -10.55
N ALA A 176 -6.26 5.51 -11.74
CA ALA A 176 -6.71 6.09 -13.00
C ALA A 176 -8.20 5.87 -13.27
N ASN A 177 -8.75 4.72 -12.84
CA ASN A 177 -10.16 4.38 -12.98
C ASN A 177 -11.07 5.16 -12.01
N LEU A 178 -10.48 5.86 -11.04
CA LEU A 178 -11.19 6.67 -10.04
C LEU A 178 -11.13 8.17 -10.34
N MET A 179 -10.32 8.61 -11.31
CA MET A 179 -10.10 10.04 -11.61
C MET A 179 -11.37 10.81 -11.99
N SER A 180 -12.43 10.13 -12.41
CA SER A 180 -13.73 10.79 -12.66
C SER A 180 -14.48 11.19 -11.38
N ASN A 181 -13.99 10.80 -10.20
CA ASN A 181 -14.59 11.12 -8.90
C ASN A 181 -13.50 11.43 -7.87
N ASN A 182 -13.21 12.72 -7.68
CA ASN A 182 -12.16 13.20 -6.79
C ASN A 182 -12.34 12.73 -5.35
N ASP A 183 -13.58 12.64 -4.84
CA ASP A 183 -13.83 12.21 -3.46
C ASP A 183 -13.46 10.74 -3.26
N VAL A 184 -13.81 9.88 -4.23
CA VAL A 184 -13.46 8.46 -4.17
C VAL A 184 -11.95 8.26 -4.41
N LEU A 185 -11.37 9.00 -5.35
CA LEU A 185 -9.94 8.96 -5.62
C LEU A 185 -9.13 9.40 -4.39
N GLU A 186 -9.50 10.51 -3.74
CA GLU A 186 -8.84 10.97 -2.51
C GLU A 186 -8.93 9.90 -1.42
N ALA A 187 -10.11 9.32 -1.21
CA ALA A 187 -10.28 8.27 -0.22
C ALA A 187 -9.39 7.04 -0.51
N ALA A 188 -9.34 6.57 -1.75
CA ALA A 188 -8.48 5.46 -2.17
C ALA A 188 -6.99 5.77 -1.98
N LEU A 189 -6.54 6.99 -2.31
CA LEU A 189 -5.16 7.41 -2.13
C LEU A 189 -4.77 7.59 -0.65
N ARG A 190 -5.74 7.88 0.23
CA ARG A 190 -5.51 7.88 1.68
C ARG A 190 -5.27 6.48 2.22
N ILE A 191 -6.02 5.48 1.77
CA ILE A 191 -5.80 4.07 2.12
C ILE A 191 -4.44 3.61 1.59
N HIS A 192 -4.14 3.85 0.31
CA HIS A 192 -2.82 3.60 -0.28
C HIS A 192 -1.65 4.12 0.59
N SER A 193 -1.77 5.33 1.13
CA SER A 193 -0.74 5.91 2.01
C SER A 193 -0.67 5.24 3.39
N VAL A 194 -1.76 4.67 3.89
CA VAL A 194 -1.76 3.85 5.11
C VAL A 194 -1.07 2.51 4.85
N GLU A 195 -1.42 1.80 3.77
CA GLU A 195 -0.77 0.53 3.39
C GLU A 195 0.74 0.68 3.23
N ALA A 196 1.20 1.74 2.56
CA ALA A 196 2.65 1.99 2.41
C ALA A 196 3.36 2.17 3.78
N ARG A 197 2.67 2.73 4.77
CA ARG A 197 3.22 2.85 6.15
C ARG A 197 3.22 1.51 6.88
N HIS A 198 2.23 0.66 6.67
CA HIS A 198 2.21 -0.71 7.18
C HIS A 198 3.38 -1.51 6.59
N ALA A 199 3.55 -1.48 5.27
CA ALA A 199 4.63 -2.12 4.55
C ALA A 199 6.02 -1.69 5.06
N ALA A 200 6.22 -0.39 5.26
CA ALA A 200 7.45 0.15 5.84
C ALA A 200 7.69 -0.30 7.30
N LYS A 201 6.63 -0.36 8.10
CA LYS A 201 6.70 -0.83 9.49
C LYS A 201 7.03 -2.32 9.57
N LEU A 202 6.44 -3.15 8.70
CA LEU A 202 6.74 -4.59 8.63
C LEU A 202 8.18 -4.84 8.21
N ARG A 203 8.70 -4.12 7.21
CA ARG A 203 10.13 -4.15 6.86
C ARG A 203 11.02 -3.80 8.05
N HIS A 204 10.66 -2.78 8.82
CA HIS A 204 11.39 -2.44 10.04
C HIS A 204 11.34 -3.57 11.07
N MET A 205 10.17 -4.17 11.33
CA MET A 205 10.05 -5.32 12.24
C MET A 205 10.92 -6.50 11.78
N ARG A 206 10.92 -6.80 10.47
CA ARG A 206 11.77 -7.85 9.87
C ARG A 206 13.26 -7.57 10.05
N ARG A 207 13.70 -6.31 9.88
CA ARG A 207 15.09 -5.90 10.15
C ARG A 207 15.53 -6.15 11.58
N MET A 208 14.62 -6.04 12.54
CA MET A 208 14.93 -6.22 13.96
C MET A 208 15.04 -7.69 14.38
N ILE A 209 14.67 -8.64 13.51
CA ILE A 209 14.83 -10.07 13.80
C ILE A 209 16.31 -10.49 13.62
N PRO A 210 16.98 -10.99 14.68
CA PRO A 210 18.33 -11.52 14.56
C PRO A 210 18.43 -12.69 13.58
N ALA A 211 19.60 -12.89 12.97
CA ALA A 211 19.84 -14.07 12.16
C ALA A 211 19.72 -15.36 12.99
N PRO A 212 19.15 -16.45 12.45
CA PRO A 212 18.64 -16.59 11.08
C PRO A 212 17.27 -15.93 10.87
N ASN A 213 17.19 -15.03 9.89
CA ASN A 213 15.98 -14.33 9.44
C ASN A 213 15.73 -14.64 7.94
N LEU A 214 14.64 -14.11 7.38
CA LEU A 214 14.27 -14.32 5.97
C LEU A 214 14.75 -13.17 5.07
N ILE A 215 15.86 -12.51 5.43
CA ILE A 215 16.45 -11.44 4.63
C ILE A 215 17.62 -12.04 3.82
N PRO A 216 17.71 -11.79 2.49
CA PRO A 216 18.81 -12.30 1.70
C PRO A 216 20.18 -11.88 2.24
N ASN A 217 21.16 -12.79 2.18
CA ASN A 217 22.51 -12.55 2.69
C ASN A 217 23.16 -11.37 1.93
N GLY A 218 23.76 -10.44 2.68
CA GLY A 218 24.39 -9.25 2.12
C GLY A 218 23.41 -8.14 1.73
N SER A 219 22.11 -8.33 1.92
CA SER A 219 21.10 -7.28 1.67
C SER A 219 20.84 -6.44 2.92
N THR A 220 20.67 -5.14 2.72
CA THR A 220 20.08 -4.25 3.73
C THR A 220 18.62 -4.04 3.35
N LEU A 221 17.70 -4.55 4.17
CA LEU A 221 16.27 -4.37 3.91
C LEU A 221 15.90 -2.90 4.13
N GLN A 222 15.54 -2.15 3.10
CA GLN A 222 15.09 -0.76 3.23
C GLN A 222 13.64 -0.69 3.76
N PRO A 223 13.11 0.47 4.18
CA PRO A 223 11.68 0.62 4.49
C PRO A 223 10.81 0.81 3.25
N TRP A 224 11.40 0.84 2.06
CA TRP A 224 10.77 0.87 0.73
C TRP A 224 11.27 -0.30 -0.12
N ILE A 225 10.82 -0.41 -1.37
CA ILE A 225 11.30 -1.38 -2.36
C ILE A 225 12.48 -0.76 -3.12
N THR A 226 13.55 -1.53 -3.30
CA THR A 226 14.71 -1.14 -4.13
C THR A 226 14.73 -2.02 -5.37
N LEU A 227 14.68 -1.43 -6.57
CA LEU A 227 14.46 -2.17 -7.82
C LEU A 227 13.22 -3.07 -7.66
N ASN A 228 13.32 -4.37 -7.93
CA ASN A 228 12.26 -5.36 -7.68
C ASN A 228 12.57 -6.29 -6.50
N GLN A 229 13.36 -5.83 -5.54
CA GLN A 229 13.80 -6.66 -4.43
C GLN A 229 12.68 -6.82 -3.40
N SER A 230 12.13 -8.04 -3.28
CA SER A 230 11.22 -8.40 -2.19
C SER A 230 11.87 -8.25 -0.80
N GLY A 231 13.20 -8.40 -0.77
CA GLY A 231 13.96 -8.49 0.47
C GLY A 231 13.56 -9.71 1.31
N ILE A 232 12.96 -10.73 0.70
CA ILE A 232 12.51 -11.97 1.32
C ILE A 232 13.20 -13.17 0.65
N THR A 233 13.80 -14.05 1.45
CA THR A 233 14.23 -15.39 1.01
C THR A 233 13.75 -16.40 2.03
N THR A 234 12.91 -17.33 1.60
CA THR A 234 12.34 -18.38 2.46
C THR A 234 13.18 -19.67 2.43
N GLY A 235 14.06 -19.81 1.43
CA GLY A 235 14.73 -21.08 1.13
C GLY A 235 13.82 -22.09 0.41
N ASN A 236 12.59 -21.68 0.08
CA ASN A 236 11.64 -22.44 -0.73
C ASN A 236 11.39 -21.68 -2.03
N GLY A 237 11.93 -22.18 -3.14
CA GLY A 237 11.83 -21.51 -4.44
C GLY A 237 10.39 -21.27 -4.92
N THR A 238 9.43 -22.12 -4.53
CA THR A 238 8.00 -21.91 -4.85
C THR A 238 7.43 -20.73 -4.07
N ALA A 239 7.76 -20.62 -2.79
CA ALA A 239 7.32 -19.49 -1.96
C ALA A 239 7.99 -18.19 -2.44
N ASP A 240 9.29 -18.22 -2.71
CA ASP A 240 10.05 -17.07 -3.18
C ASP A 240 9.53 -16.57 -4.54
N ALA A 241 9.22 -17.48 -5.48
CA ALA A 241 8.61 -17.13 -6.76
C ALA A 241 7.19 -16.55 -6.62
N ALA A 242 6.39 -17.04 -5.66
CA ALA A 242 5.06 -16.49 -5.39
C ALA A 242 5.13 -15.08 -4.80
N ILE A 243 6.07 -14.85 -3.88
CA ILE A 243 6.35 -13.53 -3.28
C ILE A 243 6.82 -12.55 -4.36
N GLN A 244 7.73 -12.97 -5.23
CA GLN A 244 8.39 -12.10 -6.21
C GLN A 244 7.41 -11.40 -7.16
N LYS A 245 6.28 -12.04 -7.47
CA LYS A 245 5.23 -11.45 -8.32
C LYS A 245 4.71 -10.11 -7.79
N SER A 246 4.70 -9.90 -6.48
CA SER A 246 4.31 -8.64 -5.84
C SER A 246 5.34 -7.52 -6.00
N TYR A 247 6.54 -7.80 -6.52
CA TYR A 247 7.63 -6.83 -6.67
C TYR A 247 8.11 -6.67 -8.12
N ASP A 248 7.75 -7.59 -9.01
CA ASP A 248 8.08 -7.48 -10.44
C ASP A 248 7.52 -6.18 -11.04
N GLY A 249 8.37 -5.42 -11.72
CA GLY A 249 8.04 -4.12 -12.33
C GLY A 249 8.46 -2.91 -11.50
N GLU A 250 8.76 -3.06 -10.20
CA GLU A 250 9.25 -1.98 -9.33
C GLU A 250 10.63 -1.46 -9.75
N GLU A 251 11.38 -2.21 -10.57
CA GLU A 251 12.66 -1.75 -11.15
C GLU A 251 12.52 -0.67 -12.24
N ASN A 252 11.30 -0.19 -12.50
CA ASN A 252 11.04 0.85 -13.47
C ASN A 252 11.75 2.17 -13.10
N VAL A 253 12.55 2.68 -14.03
CA VAL A 253 13.27 3.95 -13.89
C VAL A 253 12.71 5.05 -14.80
N THR A 254 11.53 4.85 -15.40
CA THR A 254 10.92 5.79 -16.34
C THR A 254 9.52 6.16 -15.89
N GLN A 255 9.27 7.45 -15.70
CA GLN A 255 7.96 8.00 -15.31
C GLN A 255 7.46 8.98 -16.37
N ALA A 256 6.23 8.79 -16.86
CA ALA A 256 5.65 9.64 -17.91
C ALA A 256 6.58 9.87 -19.13
N ASN A 257 7.27 8.80 -19.57
CA ASN A 257 8.28 8.80 -20.64
C ASN A 257 9.60 9.55 -20.32
N VAL A 258 9.82 9.92 -19.06
CA VAL A 258 11.07 10.53 -18.59
C VAL A 258 11.88 9.49 -17.83
N THR A 259 13.05 9.13 -18.36
CA THR A 259 14.01 8.31 -17.63
C THR A 259 14.63 9.13 -16.50
N ILE A 260 14.50 8.62 -15.27
CA ILE A 260 14.90 9.31 -14.03
C ILE A 260 16.40 9.17 -13.78
N THR A 261 17.02 8.09 -14.26
CA THR A 261 18.48 7.98 -14.21
C THR A 261 19.13 9.05 -15.05
N ASN A 262 20.21 9.64 -14.54
CA ASN A 262 20.98 10.68 -15.23
C ASN A 262 20.18 11.94 -15.63
N ILE A 263 19.04 12.22 -14.99
CA ILE A 263 18.18 13.35 -15.36
C ILE A 263 18.95 14.68 -15.25
N ASN A 264 18.89 15.50 -16.29
CA ASN A 264 19.60 16.79 -16.38
C ASN A 264 21.11 16.71 -16.07
N GLY A 265 21.76 15.57 -16.35
CA GLY A 265 23.19 15.37 -16.11
C GLY A 265 23.56 15.10 -14.65
N GLN A 266 22.57 14.92 -13.75
CA GLN A 266 22.80 14.48 -12.37
C GLN A 266 22.88 12.96 -12.32
N SER A 267 23.98 12.40 -11.81
CA SER A 267 24.14 10.95 -11.68
C SER A 267 23.18 10.40 -10.61
N ILE A 268 22.02 9.91 -11.05
CA ILE A 268 21.04 9.19 -10.23
C ILE A 268 21.11 7.71 -10.60
N ALA A 269 21.39 6.86 -9.61
CA ALA A 269 21.46 5.41 -9.78
C ALA A 269 20.07 4.81 -10.02
N SER A 270 20.00 3.63 -10.66
CA SER A 270 18.72 2.94 -10.87
C SER A 270 18.03 2.59 -9.56
N THR A 271 18.80 2.26 -8.52
CA THR A 271 18.27 2.04 -7.16
C THR A 271 17.56 3.29 -6.67
N GLU A 272 18.23 4.44 -6.67
CA GLU A 272 17.67 5.72 -6.21
C GLU A 272 16.44 6.14 -7.04
N ALA A 273 16.46 5.88 -8.35
CA ALA A 273 15.35 6.15 -9.24
C ALA A 273 14.12 5.28 -8.92
N SER A 274 14.32 3.96 -8.72
CA SER A 274 13.23 3.04 -8.36
C SER A 274 12.65 3.33 -6.97
N GLU A 275 13.49 3.70 -6.00
CA GLU A 275 13.07 3.93 -4.60
C GLU A 275 12.17 5.16 -4.42
N ALA A 276 12.02 5.99 -5.45
CA ALA A 276 11.19 7.19 -5.42
C ALA A 276 9.70 6.94 -5.72
N PHE A 277 9.34 5.76 -6.24
CA PHE A 277 7.99 5.43 -6.68
C PHE A 277 7.63 3.98 -6.34
N ASP A 278 6.43 3.74 -5.83
CA ASP A 278 5.84 2.39 -5.87
C ASP A 278 5.25 2.18 -7.27
N GLU A 279 5.47 1.08 -7.96
CA GLU A 279 4.96 0.86 -9.33
C GLU A 279 3.61 0.13 -9.33
N PRO A 280 2.64 0.52 -10.17
CA PRO A 280 1.33 -0.12 -10.17
C PRO A 280 1.40 -1.58 -10.64
N LEU A 281 0.49 -2.40 -10.13
CA LEU A 281 0.13 -3.69 -10.75
C LEU A 281 -1.23 -3.57 -11.44
N THR A 282 -1.39 -4.31 -12.53
CA THR A 282 -2.69 -4.50 -13.17
C THR A 282 -3.61 -5.32 -12.29
N LYS A 283 -4.92 -5.19 -12.47
CA LYS A 283 -5.91 -5.98 -11.75
C LYS A 283 -5.68 -7.48 -11.94
N GLU A 284 -5.31 -7.89 -13.16
CA GLU A 284 -5.03 -9.28 -13.53
C GLU A 284 -3.83 -9.84 -12.76
N GLN A 285 -2.73 -9.06 -12.65
CA GLN A 285 -1.56 -9.45 -11.87
C GLN A 285 -1.89 -9.59 -10.38
N ILE A 286 -2.65 -8.63 -9.82
CA ILE A 286 -3.09 -8.71 -8.42
C ILE A 286 -3.94 -9.97 -8.19
N LEU A 287 -4.90 -10.24 -9.08
CA LEU A 287 -5.74 -11.43 -8.97
C LEU A 287 -4.90 -12.72 -9.04
N GLU A 288 -3.88 -12.77 -9.89
CA GLU A 288 -2.95 -13.91 -9.94
C GLU A 288 -2.18 -14.09 -8.63
N ILE A 289 -1.71 -13.00 -8.02
CA ILE A 289 -0.98 -13.01 -6.74
C ILE A 289 -1.87 -13.51 -5.60
N VAL A 290 -3.11 -13.02 -5.50
CA VAL A 290 -3.98 -13.34 -4.36
C VAL A 290 -4.79 -14.63 -4.54
N ARG A 291 -4.92 -15.15 -5.78
CA ARG A 291 -5.70 -16.36 -6.09
C ARG A 291 -5.39 -17.55 -5.19
N PRO A 292 -4.13 -17.88 -4.86
CA PRO A 292 -3.81 -19.01 -3.99
C PRO A 292 -4.35 -18.87 -2.56
N PHE A 293 -4.75 -17.67 -2.14
CA PHE A 293 -5.28 -17.40 -0.82
C PHE A 293 -6.82 -17.41 -0.75
N ILE A 294 -7.50 -17.57 -1.88
CA ILE A 294 -8.97 -17.56 -1.97
C ILE A 294 -9.45 -18.99 -2.26
N LYS A 295 -10.36 -19.50 -1.41
CA LYS A 295 -10.95 -20.82 -1.62
C LYS A 295 -11.91 -20.81 -2.83
N PRO A 296 -12.00 -21.93 -3.58
CA PRO A 296 -12.93 -22.05 -4.70
C PRO A 296 -14.41 -21.93 -4.30
#